data_AF-Q2SKE0-F1
#
_entry.id   AF-Q2SKE0-F1
#
_cell.length_a   1.000
_cell.length_b   1.000
_cell.length_c   1.000
_cell.angle_alpha   90.00
_cell.angle_beta   90.00
_cell.angle_gamma   90.00
#
_symmetry.space_group_name_H-M   'P 1'
#
loop_
_entity.id
_entity.type
_entity.pdbx_description
1 polymer ?
#
loop_
_entity_poly.entity_id
_entity_poly.type
_entity_poly.pdbx_seq_one_letter_code
_entity_poly.pdbx_strand_id
1 'polypeptide(L)'
;MLRFIMILLIFIMAGCSTDNGDGSRFEALMTASKQEREKASQDLQKISKSFSDGKASRENISEQVLTQLEVKVRNGEDASAERQQIQELAEQIKRDSDAVLSAVDNLFNESVKALALASAAYDLCGIEGERANLVAIVRKMDNHPDRKYNAEDAYWKFKWEFQNELKEGNVETECEYFLSQKEELEASFELAFQAMNYSKNLHPQEAGSVSP
;
A
#
# COMPACT_ATOMS: atom_id res chain seq x y z
N MET A 1 17.58 -13.37 -3.50
CA MET A 1 17.77 -13.05 -4.94
C MET A 1 16.68 -13.63 -5.86
N LEU A 2 16.11 -14.82 -5.61
CA LEU A 2 15.06 -15.38 -6.49
C LEU A 2 13.72 -14.61 -6.52
N ARG A 3 13.38 -13.83 -5.48
CA ARG A 3 12.10 -13.08 -5.44
C ARG A 3 12.05 -11.84 -6.34
N PHE A 4 13.20 -11.27 -6.70
CA PHE A 4 13.27 -10.11 -7.61
C PHE A 4 13.10 -10.51 -9.09
N ILE A 5 13.48 -11.73 -9.46
CA ILE A 5 13.32 -12.24 -10.83
C ILE A 5 11.84 -12.52 -11.14
N MET A 6 11.02 -12.82 -10.12
CA MET A 6 9.61 -13.15 -10.31
C MET A 6 8.74 -11.92 -10.65
N ILE A 7 9.12 -10.73 -10.19
CA ILE A 7 8.43 -9.47 -10.57
C ILE A 7 8.83 -9.08 -12.00
N LEU A 8 10.06 -9.36 -12.43
CA LEU A 8 10.50 -9.18 -13.81
C LEU A 8 9.80 -10.14 -14.80
N LEU A 9 9.38 -11.33 -14.33
CA LEU A 9 8.69 -12.33 -15.15
C LEU A 9 7.18 -12.11 -15.29
N ILE A 10 6.55 -11.37 -14.38
CA ILE A 10 5.13 -10.98 -14.53
C ILE A 10 4.96 -10.00 -15.70
N PHE A 11 5.99 -9.20 -16.02
CA PHE A 11 6.05 -8.37 -17.22
C PHE A 11 6.22 -9.17 -18.53
N ILE A 12 6.67 -10.44 -18.47
CA ILE A 12 6.94 -11.24 -19.68
C ILE A 12 5.77 -12.17 -20.04
N MET A 13 4.84 -12.45 -19.12
CA MET A 13 3.79 -13.48 -19.33
C MET A 13 2.35 -12.95 -19.39
N ALA A 14 2.14 -11.63 -19.33
CA ALA A 14 0.85 -11.00 -19.65
C ALA A 14 0.76 -10.51 -21.12
N GLY A 15 1.65 -10.99 -22.00
CA GLY A 15 1.76 -10.53 -23.38
C GLY A 15 1.92 -11.68 -24.37
N CYS A 16 0.96 -12.60 -24.41
CA CYS A 16 0.72 -13.41 -25.60
C CYS A 16 -0.56 -12.92 -26.29
N SER A 17 -0.58 -11.64 -26.66
CA SER A 17 -1.23 -11.20 -27.89
C SER A 17 -0.11 -10.66 -28.77
N THR A 18 0.14 -11.34 -29.88
CA THR A 18 0.76 -10.73 -31.05
C THR A 18 -0.12 -9.54 -31.43
N ASP A 19 0.22 -8.35 -30.95
CA ASP A 19 -0.37 -7.12 -31.46
C ASP A 19 0.77 -6.24 -31.99
N ASN A 20 0.57 -5.80 -33.22
CA ASN A 20 1.55 -5.03 -33.97
C ASN A 20 1.72 -3.66 -33.29
N GLY A 21 2.91 -3.06 -33.41
CA GLY A 21 3.33 -1.86 -32.67
C GLY A 21 2.59 -0.57 -33.03
N ASP A 22 1.29 -0.50 -32.74
CA ASP A 22 0.42 0.68 -32.91
C ASP A 22 -0.30 1.12 -31.60
N GLY A 23 -0.06 0.44 -30.47
CA GLY A 23 -0.69 0.79 -29.17
C GLY A 23 0.11 1.81 -28.35
N SER A 24 -0.59 2.72 -27.65
CA SER A 24 0.05 3.66 -26.71
C SER A 24 0.73 2.93 -25.56
N ARG A 25 1.98 3.29 -25.27
CA ARG A 25 2.70 2.76 -24.10
C ARG A 25 2.11 3.28 -22.80
N PHE A 26 1.65 4.52 -22.79
CA PHE A 26 0.93 5.11 -21.67
C PHE A 26 -0.33 4.31 -21.35
N GLU A 27 -1.11 3.90 -22.36
CA GLU A 27 -2.28 3.04 -22.16
C GLU A 27 -1.94 1.71 -21.47
N ALA A 28 -0.86 1.05 -21.91
CA ALA A 28 -0.39 -0.20 -21.29
C ALA A 28 0.05 0.02 -19.83
N LEU A 29 0.85 1.06 -19.57
CA LEU A 29 1.32 1.41 -18.24
C LEU A 29 0.17 1.80 -17.31
N MET A 30 -0.81 2.56 -17.81
CA MET A 30 -1.98 2.99 -17.05
C MET A 30 -2.86 1.79 -16.70
N THR A 31 -3.09 0.88 -17.65
CA THR A 31 -3.85 -0.35 -17.43
C THR A 31 -3.19 -1.23 -16.37
N ALA A 32 -1.87 -1.45 -16.47
CA ALA A 32 -1.12 -2.20 -15.47
C ALA A 32 -1.19 -1.53 -14.08
N SER A 33 -0.95 -0.22 -14.02
CA SER A 33 -1.04 0.58 -12.78
C SER A 33 -2.41 0.48 -12.13
N LYS A 34 -3.49 0.56 -12.92
CA LYS A 34 -4.86 0.41 -12.45
C LYS A 34 -5.10 -0.98 -11.86
N GLN A 35 -4.70 -2.03 -12.57
CA GLN A 35 -4.87 -3.41 -12.11
C GLN A 35 -4.09 -3.69 -10.81
N GLU A 36 -2.84 -3.23 -10.70
CA GLU A 36 -2.04 -3.40 -9.49
C GLU A 36 -2.66 -2.66 -8.28
N ARG A 37 -3.14 -1.42 -8.50
CA ARG A 37 -3.83 -0.63 -7.46
C ARG A 37 -5.16 -1.23 -7.03
N GLU A 38 -5.98 -1.70 -7.96
CA GLU A 38 -7.25 -2.36 -7.66
C GLU A 38 -7.03 -3.63 -6.85
N LYS A 39 -6.04 -4.45 -7.24
CA LYS A 39 -5.66 -5.64 -6.47
C LYS A 39 -5.19 -5.27 -5.06
N ALA A 40 -4.31 -4.29 -4.92
CA ALA A 40 -3.82 -3.83 -3.62
C ALA A 40 -4.96 -3.32 -2.72
N SER A 41 -5.94 -2.62 -3.30
CA SER A 41 -7.14 -2.15 -2.61
C SER A 41 -8.02 -3.31 -2.14
N GLN A 42 -8.28 -4.30 -3.01
CA GLN A 42 -9.04 -5.51 -2.65
C GLN A 42 -8.35 -6.33 -1.56
N ASP A 43 -7.03 -6.48 -1.64
CA ASP A 43 -6.23 -7.18 -0.62
C ASP A 43 -6.33 -6.47 0.73
N LEU A 44 -6.18 -5.14 0.76
CA LEU A 44 -6.37 -4.34 1.97
C LEU A 44 -7.78 -4.50 2.54
N GLN A 45 -8.83 -4.42 1.72
CA GLN A 45 -10.21 -4.60 2.17
C GLN A 45 -10.42 -5.98 2.80
N LYS A 46 -9.92 -7.04 2.14
CA LYS A 46 -10.04 -8.42 2.61
C LYS A 46 -9.31 -8.63 3.94
N ILE A 47 -8.07 -8.15 4.04
CA ILE A 47 -7.24 -8.32 5.24
C ILE A 47 -7.81 -7.51 6.40
N SER A 48 -8.17 -6.24 6.17
CA SER A 48 -8.79 -5.38 7.18
C SER A 48 -10.12 -5.93 7.68
N LYS A 49 -10.93 -6.50 6.77
CA LYS A 49 -12.18 -7.18 7.16
C LYS A 49 -11.90 -8.41 8.02
N SER A 50 -10.97 -9.28 7.62
CA SER A 50 -10.59 -10.45 8.41
C SER A 50 -10.07 -10.06 9.80
N PHE A 51 -9.26 -9.00 9.88
CA PHE A 51 -8.80 -8.46 11.16
C PHE A 51 -9.97 -7.98 12.01
N SER A 52 -10.87 -7.17 11.46
CA SER A 52 -12.04 -6.63 12.15
C SER A 52 -13.01 -7.72 12.61
N ASP A 53 -13.33 -8.69 11.75
CA ASP A 53 -14.27 -9.78 12.05
C ASP A 53 -13.74 -10.66 13.19
N GLY A 54 -12.42 -10.81 13.31
CA GLY A 54 -11.79 -11.53 14.43
C GLY A 54 -11.79 -10.77 15.77
N LYS A 55 -12.14 -9.47 15.80
CA LYS A 55 -12.01 -8.62 17.00
C LYS A 55 -12.80 -9.15 18.20
N ALA A 56 -14.09 -9.37 18.02
CA ALA A 56 -14.96 -9.83 19.11
C ALA A 56 -14.53 -11.21 19.66
N SER A 57 -14.03 -12.09 18.79
CA SER A 57 -13.49 -13.39 19.20
C SER A 57 -12.24 -13.24 20.06
N ARG A 58 -11.29 -12.40 19.62
CA ARG A 58 -10.05 -12.12 20.37
C ARG A 58 -10.33 -11.45 21.72
N GLU A 59 -11.28 -10.51 21.77
CA GLU A 59 -11.71 -9.87 23.02
C GLU A 59 -12.31 -10.89 24.00
N ASN A 60 -13.21 -11.77 23.52
CA ASN A 60 -13.81 -12.82 24.34
C ASN A 60 -12.76 -13.81 24.88
N ILE A 61 -11.84 -14.28 24.02
CA ILE A 61 -10.74 -15.16 24.45
C ILE A 61 -9.87 -14.44 25.49
N SER A 62 -9.52 -13.18 25.26
CA SER A 62 -8.71 -12.39 26.20
C SER A 62 -9.39 -12.28 27.56
N GLU A 63 -10.68 -11.95 27.61
CA GLU A 63 -11.44 -11.82 28.86
C GLU A 63 -11.51 -13.16 29.63
N GLN A 64 -11.76 -14.27 28.92
CA GLN A 64 -11.82 -15.60 29.53
C GLN A 64 -10.47 -16.00 30.13
N VAL A 65 -9.37 -15.83 29.39
CA VAL A 65 -8.03 -16.22 29.85
C VAL A 65 -7.56 -15.33 31.00
N LEU A 66 -7.82 -14.03 30.95
CA LEU A 66 -7.51 -13.11 32.05
C LEU A 66 -8.27 -13.46 33.33
N THR A 67 -9.56 -13.77 33.22
CA THR A 67 -10.38 -14.18 34.37
C THR A 67 -9.83 -15.47 35.00
N GLN A 68 -9.45 -16.46 34.19
CA GLN A 68 -8.86 -17.71 34.69
C GLN A 68 -7.49 -17.49 35.35
N LEU A 69 -6.65 -16.64 34.73
CA LEU A 69 -5.36 -16.26 35.27
C LEU A 69 -5.49 -15.60 36.64
N GLU A 70 -6.42 -14.66 36.80
CA GLU A 70 -6.68 -13.98 38.08
C GLU A 70 -7.11 -14.95 39.18
N VAL A 71 -8.01 -15.89 38.87
CA VAL A 71 -8.47 -16.91 39.83
C VAL A 71 -7.32 -17.81 40.27
N LYS A 72 -6.52 -18.33 39.33
CA LYS A 72 -5.39 -19.22 39.64
C LYS A 72 -4.31 -18.52 40.44
N VAL A 73 -3.94 -17.30 40.04
CA VAL A 73 -2.94 -16.49 40.76
C VAL A 73 -3.41 -16.21 42.20
N ARG A 74 -4.69 -15.86 42.38
CA ARG A 74 -5.27 -15.64 43.72
C ARG A 74 -5.24 -16.90 44.59
N ASN A 75 -5.43 -18.08 43.99
CA ASN A 75 -5.42 -19.36 44.69
C ASN A 75 -4.01 -19.93 44.90
N GLY A 76 -2.96 -19.30 44.37
CA GLY A 76 -1.59 -19.81 44.42
C GLY A 76 -1.36 -21.04 43.52
N GLU A 77 -2.19 -21.23 42.50
CA GLU A 77 -2.10 -22.32 41.54
C GLU A 77 -1.14 -21.97 40.39
N ASP A 78 -0.64 -23.00 39.69
CA ASP A 78 0.15 -22.78 38.48
C ASP A 78 -0.72 -22.19 37.36
N ALA A 79 -0.30 -21.03 36.85
CA ALA A 79 -0.95 -20.29 35.78
C ALA A 79 -0.05 -20.14 34.53
N SER A 80 0.92 -21.04 34.37
CA SER A 80 1.82 -21.08 33.21
C SER A 80 1.05 -21.18 31.88
N ALA A 81 0.01 -22.01 31.82
CA ALA A 81 -0.81 -22.20 30.63
C ALA A 81 -1.57 -20.93 30.21
N GLU A 82 -2.19 -20.22 31.15
CA GLU A 82 -2.93 -18.99 30.86
C GLU A 82 -1.98 -17.87 30.40
N ARG A 83 -0.79 -17.76 31.02
CA ARG A 83 0.24 -16.82 30.58
C ARG A 83 0.70 -17.11 29.15
N GLN A 84 0.88 -18.38 28.81
CA GLN A 84 1.22 -18.80 27.46
C GLN A 84 0.10 -18.45 26.47
N GLN A 85 -1.16 -18.70 26.81
CA GLN A 85 -2.30 -18.35 25.95
C GLN A 85 -2.41 -16.83 25.69
N ILE A 86 -2.16 -15.99 26.69
CA ILE A 86 -2.11 -14.53 26.52
C ILE A 86 -0.98 -14.15 25.55
N GLN A 87 0.20 -14.76 25.69
CA GLN A 87 1.31 -14.50 24.79
C GLN A 87 0.99 -14.92 23.35
N GLU A 88 0.41 -16.11 23.15
CA GLU A 88 0.01 -16.61 21.83
C GLU A 88 -1.05 -15.70 21.18
N LEU A 89 -2.02 -15.20 21.96
CA LEU A 89 -3.03 -14.25 21.50
C LEU A 89 -2.40 -12.90 21.10
N ALA A 90 -1.48 -12.37 21.92
CA ALA A 90 -0.77 -11.13 21.61
C ALA A 90 0.06 -11.26 20.33
N GLU A 91 0.75 -12.39 20.15
CA GLU A 91 1.51 -12.68 18.93
C GLU A 91 0.59 -12.83 17.71
N GLN A 92 -0.59 -13.41 17.86
CA GLN A 92 -1.58 -13.49 16.79
C GLN A 92 -2.07 -12.08 16.39
N ILE A 93 -2.47 -11.25 17.36
CA ILE A 93 -2.90 -9.87 17.12
C ILE A 93 -1.81 -9.10 16.38
N LYS A 94 -0.55 -9.25 16.81
CA LYS A 94 0.61 -8.62 16.16
C LYS A 94 0.75 -9.08 14.71
N ARG A 95 0.70 -10.38 14.44
CA ARG A 95 0.79 -10.91 13.06
C ARG A 95 -0.33 -10.39 12.16
N ASP A 96 -1.55 -10.36 12.67
CA ASP A 96 -2.69 -9.87 11.89
C ASP A 96 -2.57 -8.36 11.63
N SER A 97 -2.13 -7.58 12.63
CA SER A 97 -1.85 -6.14 12.48
C SER A 97 -0.73 -5.88 11.47
N ASP A 98 0.38 -6.62 11.55
CA ASP A 98 1.49 -6.52 10.60
C ASP A 98 1.03 -6.82 9.16
N ALA A 99 0.09 -7.76 8.99
CA ALA A 99 -0.50 -8.07 7.68
C ALA A 99 -1.35 -6.90 7.14
N VAL A 100 -2.13 -6.23 8.00
CA VAL A 100 -2.89 -5.03 7.60
C VAL A 100 -1.93 -3.91 7.20
N LEU A 101 -0.89 -3.65 7.98
CA LEU A 101 0.12 -2.62 7.67
C LEU A 101 0.83 -2.92 6.35
N SER A 102 1.21 -4.16 6.11
CA SER A 102 1.82 -4.57 4.84
C SER A 102 0.89 -4.35 3.65
N ALA A 103 -0.42 -4.53 3.82
CA ALA A 103 -1.40 -4.29 2.77
C ALA A 103 -1.60 -2.80 2.48
N VAL A 104 -1.59 -1.96 3.54
CA VAL A 104 -1.57 -0.50 3.42
C VAL A 104 -0.32 -0.05 2.66
N ASP A 105 0.86 -0.52 3.06
CA ASP A 105 2.13 -0.16 2.43
C ASP A 105 2.16 -0.54 0.94
N ASN A 106 1.57 -1.69 0.60
CA ASN A 106 1.43 -2.11 -0.79
C ASN A 106 0.56 -1.15 -1.60
N LEU A 107 -0.67 -0.84 -1.14
CA LEU A 107 -1.56 0.11 -1.82
C LEU A 107 -0.92 1.50 -1.94
N PHE A 108 -0.19 1.91 -0.91
CA PHE A 108 0.58 3.15 -0.91
C PHE A 108 1.66 3.15 -2.00
N ASN A 109 2.47 2.10 -2.09
CA ASN A 109 3.50 1.97 -3.11
C ASN A 109 2.92 2.01 -4.52
N GLU A 110 1.82 1.29 -4.75
CA GLU A 110 1.12 1.32 -6.04
C GLU A 110 0.54 2.71 -6.37
N SER A 111 0.14 3.47 -5.36
CA SER A 111 -0.28 4.86 -5.55
C SER A 111 0.88 5.80 -5.87
N VAL A 112 2.05 5.61 -5.26
CA VAL A 112 3.27 6.36 -5.58
C VAL A 112 3.70 6.11 -7.03
N LYS A 113 3.61 4.87 -7.52
CA LYS A 113 3.85 4.56 -8.93
C LYS A 113 2.88 5.30 -9.85
N ALA A 114 1.58 5.35 -9.52
CA ALA A 114 0.61 6.09 -10.33
C ALA A 114 0.90 7.59 -10.40
N LEU A 115 1.30 8.21 -9.27
CA LEU A 115 1.75 9.61 -9.23
C LEU A 115 3.00 9.83 -10.09
N ALA A 116 3.93 8.88 -10.06
CA ALA A 116 5.13 8.90 -10.86
C ALA A 116 4.84 8.78 -12.37
N LEU A 117 3.91 7.90 -12.76
CA LEU A 117 3.42 7.76 -14.13
C LEU A 117 2.78 9.05 -14.65
N ALA A 118 1.89 9.65 -13.85
CA ALA A 118 1.28 10.94 -14.19
C ALA A 118 2.35 12.02 -14.37
N SER A 119 3.33 12.10 -13.47
CA SER A 119 4.40 13.08 -13.60
C SER A 119 5.29 12.84 -14.82
N ALA A 120 5.52 11.58 -15.19
CA ALA A 120 6.28 11.25 -16.40
C ALA A 120 5.52 11.69 -17.66
N ALA A 121 4.21 11.48 -17.71
CA ALA A 121 3.35 11.89 -18.81
C ALA A 121 3.20 13.42 -18.89
N TYR A 122 3.03 14.11 -17.76
CA TYR A 122 3.04 15.57 -17.72
C TYR A 122 4.32 16.18 -18.30
N ASP A 123 5.49 15.62 -17.93
CA ASP A 123 6.79 16.04 -18.46
C ASP A 123 6.91 15.74 -19.97
N LEU A 124 6.41 14.58 -20.44
CA LEU A 124 6.41 14.21 -21.85
C LEU A 124 5.57 15.19 -22.70
N CYS A 125 4.40 15.59 -22.19
CA CYS A 125 3.45 16.45 -22.88
C CYS A 125 3.73 17.95 -22.73
N GLY A 126 4.82 18.32 -22.04
CA GLY A 126 5.20 19.72 -21.85
C GLY A 126 4.20 20.52 -21.00
N ILE A 127 3.46 19.86 -20.11
CA ILE A 127 2.48 20.50 -19.24
C ILE A 127 3.17 20.86 -17.91
N GLU A 128 3.40 22.14 -17.70
CA GLU A 128 4.08 22.66 -16.52
C GLU A 128 3.12 22.84 -15.32
N GLY A 129 3.68 22.91 -14.10
CA GLY A 129 2.94 23.21 -12.87
C GLY A 129 2.45 21.99 -12.09
N GLU A 130 1.91 20.97 -12.76
CA GLU A 130 1.32 19.81 -12.07
C GLU A 130 2.36 18.93 -11.36
N ARG A 131 3.60 18.91 -11.84
CA ARG A 131 4.71 18.20 -11.18
C ARG A 131 4.90 18.64 -9.72
N ALA A 132 4.79 19.93 -9.42
CA ALA A 132 4.99 20.44 -8.06
C ALA A 132 3.88 19.94 -7.12
N ASN A 133 2.64 19.87 -7.62
CA ASN A 133 1.49 19.32 -6.90
C ASN A 133 1.70 17.84 -6.59
N LEU A 134 2.12 17.05 -7.59
CA LEU A 134 2.37 15.61 -7.42
C LEU A 134 3.50 15.34 -6.42
N VAL A 135 4.61 16.09 -6.48
CA VAL A 135 5.69 15.97 -5.48
C VAL A 135 5.22 16.35 -4.08
N ALA A 136 4.39 17.39 -3.94
CA ALA A 136 3.82 17.77 -2.65
C ALA A 136 2.90 16.68 -2.07
N ILE A 137 2.14 15.99 -2.93
CA ILE A 137 1.34 14.81 -2.55
C ILE A 137 2.26 13.69 -2.04
N VAL A 138 3.33 13.36 -2.77
CA VAL A 138 4.31 12.33 -2.37
C VAL A 138 4.99 12.66 -1.04
N ARG A 139 5.28 13.93 -0.76
CA ARG A 139 5.87 14.33 0.54
C ARG A 139 4.90 14.24 1.70
N LYS A 140 3.62 14.57 1.49
CA LYS A 140 2.57 14.30 2.49
C LYS A 140 2.45 12.81 2.74
N MET A 141 2.62 12.02 1.68
CA MET A 141 2.69 10.59 1.71
C MET A 141 3.90 10.11 2.53
N ASP A 142 5.10 10.67 2.38
CA ASP A 142 6.31 10.17 3.07
C ASP A 142 6.30 10.29 4.61
N ASN A 143 5.62 11.29 5.18
CA ASN A 143 5.66 11.65 6.61
C ASN A 143 4.88 10.71 7.59
N HIS A 144 4.91 9.38 7.41
CA HIS A 144 4.26 8.44 8.34
C HIS A 144 5.29 7.71 9.22
N PRO A 145 5.16 7.75 10.57
CA PRO A 145 6.22 7.40 11.52
C PRO A 145 6.69 5.94 11.46
N ASP A 146 5.84 5.01 11.02
CA ASP A 146 6.16 3.57 10.98
C ASP A 146 6.61 3.06 9.60
N ARG A 147 6.87 3.95 8.63
CA ARG A 147 7.26 3.53 7.27
C ARG A 147 8.69 3.00 7.23
N LYS A 148 8.84 1.82 6.62
CA LYS A 148 10.13 1.29 6.15
C LYS A 148 10.54 1.81 4.77
N TYR A 149 9.64 2.50 4.08
CA TYR A 149 9.75 2.84 2.66
C TYR A 149 9.76 4.35 2.45
N ASN A 150 10.80 4.87 1.78
CA ASN A 150 10.91 6.28 1.38
C ASN A 150 10.09 6.50 0.10
N ALA A 151 8.97 7.20 0.23
CA ALA A 151 8.04 7.47 -0.85
C ALA A 151 8.62 8.43 -1.90
N GLU A 152 9.46 9.38 -1.48
CA GLU A 152 10.10 10.33 -2.39
C GLU A 152 11.14 9.62 -3.26
N ASP A 153 11.99 8.77 -2.68
CA ASP A 153 12.98 7.98 -3.45
C ASP A 153 12.30 7.07 -4.48
N ALA A 154 11.23 6.40 -4.05
CA ALA A 154 10.41 5.54 -4.90
C ALA A 154 9.77 6.29 -6.06
N TYR A 155 9.15 7.43 -5.76
CA TYR A 155 8.54 8.29 -6.75
C TYR A 155 9.56 8.70 -7.83
N TRP A 156 10.74 9.18 -7.42
CA TRP A 156 11.76 9.60 -8.39
C TRP A 156 12.28 8.44 -9.23
N LYS A 157 12.46 7.26 -8.62
CA LYS A 157 12.84 6.05 -9.34
C LYS A 157 11.81 5.65 -10.39
N PHE A 158 10.55 5.46 -10.00
CA PHE A 158 9.49 5.06 -10.93
C PHE A 158 9.24 6.12 -12.00
N LYS A 159 9.32 7.40 -11.64
CA LYS A 159 9.16 8.49 -12.62
C LYS A 159 10.21 8.37 -13.71
N TRP A 160 11.48 8.16 -13.33
CA TRP A 160 12.56 8.00 -14.29
C TRP A 160 12.36 6.77 -15.20
N GLU A 161 11.92 5.64 -14.62
CA GLU A 161 11.59 4.42 -15.37
C GLU A 161 10.48 4.68 -16.41
N PHE A 162 9.35 5.26 -15.99
CA PHE A 162 8.25 5.59 -16.90
C PHE A 162 8.63 6.64 -17.94
N GLN A 163 9.47 7.62 -17.60
CA GLN A 163 9.93 8.60 -18.57
C GLN A 163 10.76 7.96 -19.68
N ASN A 164 11.60 6.98 -19.36
CA ASN A 164 12.38 6.29 -20.37
C ASN A 164 11.48 5.42 -21.26
N GLU A 165 10.50 4.74 -20.66
CA GLU A 165 9.52 3.96 -21.38
C GLU A 165 8.69 4.83 -22.34
N LEU A 166 8.09 5.92 -21.84
CA LEU A 166 7.23 6.77 -22.67
C LEU A 166 7.99 7.47 -23.82
N LYS A 167 9.28 7.76 -23.65
CA LYS A 167 10.11 8.41 -24.69
C LYS A 167 10.38 7.54 -25.92
N GLU A 168 10.25 6.22 -25.82
CA GLU A 168 10.37 5.35 -27.00
C GLU A 168 9.03 5.22 -27.77
N GLY A 169 7.94 5.78 -27.24
CA GLY A 169 6.65 5.90 -27.91
C GLY A 169 6.50 7.17 -28.76
N ASN A 170 5.39 7.29 -29.48
CA ASN A 170 5.04 8.51 -30.22
C ASN A 170 4.45 9.55 -29.25
N VAL A 171 5.15 10.66 -29.05
CA VAL A 171 4.76 11.72 -28.11
C VAL A 171 3.31 12.21 -28.29
N GLU A 172 2.86 12.41 -29.53
CA GLU A 172 1.50 12.88 -29.81
C GLU A 172 0.46 11.85 -29.33
N THR A 173 0.64 10.58 -29.71
CA THR A 173 -0.22 9.47 -29.29
C THR A 173 -0.21 9.29 -27.77
N GLU A 174 0.97 9.30 -27.12
CA GLU A 174 1.06 9.13 -25.67
C GLU A 174 0.34 10.27 -24.92
N CYS A 175 0.45 11.49 -25.44
CA CYS A 175 -0.19 12.66 -24.84
C CYS A 175 -1.70 12.70 -25.05
N GLU A 176 -2.19 12.32 -26.22
CA GLU A 176 -3.63 12.16 -26.47
C GLU A 176 -4.25 11.17 -25.48
N TYR A 177 -3.61 10.01 -25.31
CA TYR A 177 -4.06 9.00 -24.34
C TYR A 177 -3.99 9.50 -22.91
N PHE A 178 -2.88 10.10 -22.50
CA PHE A 178 -2.74 10.67 -21.15
C PHE A 178 -3.85 11.68 -20.85
N LEU A 179 -4.09 12.64 -21.75
CA LEU A 179 -5.12 13.65 -21.57
C LEU A 179 -6.53 13.04 -21.48
N SER A 180 -6.79 11.95 -22.22
CA SER A 180 -8.07 11.23 -22.13
C SER A 180 -8.29 10.50 -20.80
N GLN A 181 -7.20 10.11 -20.12
CA GLN A 181 -7.22 9.33 -18.87
C GLN A 181 -6.85 10.16 -17.63
N LYS A 182 -6.52 11.44 -17.80
CA LYS A 182 -5.99 12.32 -16.75
C LYS A 182 -6.90 12.34 -15.51
N GLU A 183 -8.20 12.54 -15.71
CA GLU A 183 -9.15 12.64 -14.60
C GLU A 183 -9.25 11.33 -13.80
N GLU A 184 -9.20 10.18 -14.48
CA GLU A 184 -9.21 8.87 -13.82
C GLU A 184 -7.94 8.65 -13.00
N LEU A 185 -6.78 9.02 -13.56
CA LEU A 185 -5.51 8.92 -12.88
C LEU A 185 -5.45 9.85 -11.66
N GLU A 186 -5.96 11.07 -11.78
CA GLU A 186 -6.03 12.03 -10.67
C GLU A 186 -7.00 11.61 -9.57
N ALA A 187 -8.19 11.13 -9.93
CA ALA A 187 -9.16 10.59 -8.97
C ALA A 187 -8.56 9.43 -8.14
N SER A 188 -7.63 8.69 -8.73
CA SER A 188 -6.97 7.59 -8.05
C SER A 188 -6.01 8.01 -6.92
N PHE A 189 -5.53 9.25 -6.94
CA PHE A 189 -4.68 9.77 -5.88
C PHE A 189 -5.46 9.98 -4.57
N GLU A 190 -6.76 10.26 -4.66
CA GLU A 190 -7.63 10.42 -3.49
C GLU A 190 -7.78 9.11 -2.69
N LEU A 191 -7.79 7.96 -3.37
CA LEU A 191 -7.81 6.64 -2.73
C LEU A 191 -6.53 6.39 -1.92
N ALA A 192 -5.38 6.88 -2.39
CA ALA A 192 -4.11 6.80 -1.66
C ALA A 192 -4.17 7.60 -0.35
N PHE A 193 -4.80 8.78 -0.37
CA PHE A 193 -5.01 9.60 0.82
C PHE A 193 -5.93 8.94 1.85
N GLN A 194 -7.00 8.29 1.40
CA GLN A 194 -7.90 7.55 2.28
C GLN A 194 -7.18 6.37 2.97
N ALA A 195 -6.36 5.63 2.22
CA ALA A 195 -5.56 4.54 2.78
C ALA A 195 -4.56 5.01 3.84
N MET A 196 -3.94 6.18 3.65
CA MET A 196 -3.05 6.78 4.66
C MET A 196 -3.76 7.21 5.93
N ASN A 197 -4.98 7.73 5.82
CA ASN A 197 -5.77 8.07 7.01
C ASN A 197 -6.15 6.82 7.80
N TYR A 198 -6.38 5.69 7.11
CA TYR A 198 -6.65 4.41 7.76
C TYR A 198 -5.45 3.92 8.59
N SER A 199 -4.23 4.01 8.06
CA SER A 199 -3.02 3.54 8.75
C SER A 199 -2.71 4.32 10.02
N LYS A 200 -2.90 5.64 10.00
CA LYS A 200 -2.75 6.51 11.19
C LYS A 200 -3.68 6.11 12.33
N ASN A 201 -4.82 5.48 12.04
CA ASN A 201 -5.78 5.05 13.04
C ASN A 201 -5.54 3.62 13.55
N LEU A 202 -4.68 2.84 12.88
CA LEU A 202 -4.25 1.51 13.35
C LEU A 202 -3.17 1.60 14.43
N HIS A 203 -2.36 2.64 14.39
CA HIS A 203 -1.46 3.04 15.47
C HIS A 203 -1.92 4.38 16.05
N PRO A 204 -2.70 4.40 17.13
CA PRO A 204 -2.80 5.61 17.93
C PRO A 204 -1.37 6.01 18.29
N GLN A 205 -0.95 7.21 17.88
CA GLN A 205 0.29 7.78 18.39
C GLN A 205 0.30 7.62 19.90
N GLU A 206 1.43 7.15 20.42
CA GLU A 206 1.69 6.87 21.83
C GLU A 206 0.83 7.76 22.72
N ALA A 207 -0.03 7.13 23.52
CA ALA A 207 -0.58 7.78 24.70
C ALA A 207 0.62 8.38 25.43
N GLY A 208 0.68 9.72 25.43
CA GLY A 208 1.85 10.46 25.86
C GLY A 208 2.41 9.86 27.15
N SER A 209 3.73 9.64 27.14
CA SER A 209 4.54 9.21 28.26
C SER A 209 3.90 9.53 29.61
N VAL A 210 3.27 8.53 30.24
CA VAL A 210 3.01 8.59 31.67
C VAL A 210 4.37 8.45 32.31
N SER A 211 4.98 9.59 32.64
CA SER A 211 6.20 9.63 33.45
C SER A 211 5.89 9.04 34.83
N PRO A 212 6.88 8.35 35.45
CA PRO A 212 6.72 7.60 36.69
C PRO A 212 6.24 8.44 37.88
#